data_AF-S4PNK0-F1
#
_entry.id   AF-S4PNK0-F1
#
_cell.length_a   1.000
_cell.length_b   1.000
_cell.length_c   1.000
_cell.angle_alpha   90.00
_cell.angle_beta   90.00
_cell.angle_gamma   90.00
#
_symmetry.space_group_name_H-M   'P 1'
#
loop_
_entity.id
_entity.type
_entity.pdbx_description
1 polymer ?
#
loop_
_entity_poly.entity_id
_entity_poly.type
_entity_poly.pdbx_seq_one_letter_code
_entity_poly.pdbx_strand_id
1 'polypeptide(L)'
;MEKVTYENLRLATELPDPELRRTLWSLVAFPKLKRQLLCYEPIVQNPKDFSENTIFWVNQEFALIKNGKPQRRGKINLIGRLQLSTERSQLEDNHSIVQLRILRTQEAIIKILKMRKRITNTALQSELIEILKNMFLPSKKMIKEQLEWLIEHKYMRRDDEDINTFIYMA
;
A
#
# COMPACT_ATOMS: atom_id res chain seq x y z
N MET A 1 -20.81 22.55 27.73
CA MET A 1 -20.75 21.54 26.65
C MET A 1 -19.40 20.85 26.76
N GLU A 2 -19.37 19.53 26.66
CA GLU A 2 -18.13 18.77 26.76
C GLU A 2 -17.25 19.06 25.55
N LYS A 3 -16.04 19.54 25.83
CA LYS A 3 -15.01 19.93 24.88
C LYS A 3 -13.80 19.07 25.17
N VAL A 4 -13.22 18.46 24.14
CA VAL A 4 -12.11 17.49 24.29
C VAL A 4 -10.93 17.94 23.45
N THR A 5 -9.73 17.93 24.01
CA THR A 5 -8.51 18.27 23.29
C THR A 5 -8.09 17.15 22.34
N TYR A 6 -7.27 17.49 21.34
CA TYR A 6 -6.66 16.52 20.43
C TYR A 6 -5.86 15.47 21.22
N GLU A 7 -5.10 15.90 22.23
CA GLU A 7 -4.34 15.00 23.11
C GLU A 7 -5.25 13.98 23.82
N ASN A 8 -6.34 14.44 24.42
CA ASN A 8 -7.28 13.55 25.11
C ASN A 8 -7.96 12.58 24.13
N LEU A 9 -8.29 13.04 22.92
CA LEU A 9 -8.82 12.16 21.87
C LEU A 9 -7.77 11.13 21.42
N ARG A 10 -6.48 11.50 21.36
CA ARG A 10 -5.38 10.57 21.05
C ARG A 10 -5.27 9.47 22.10
N LEU A 11 -5.31 9.85 23.37
CA LEU A 11 -5.26 8.88 24.47
C LEU A 11 -6.50 8.00 24.53
N ALA A 12 -7.69 8.56 24.33
CA ALA A 12 -8.95 7.82 24.43
C ALA A 12 -9.21 6.87 23.25
N THR A 13 -8.73 7.21 22.05
CA THR A 13 -8.96 6.40 20.84
C THR A 13 -7.81 5.45 20.52
N GLU A 14 -6.62 5.68 21.08
CA GLU A 14 -5.39 4.94 20.80
C GLU A 14 -5.03 4.87 19.29
N LEU A 15 -5.59 5.77 18.48
CA LEU A 15 -5.29 5.86 17.06
C LEU A 15 -3.91 6.46 16.82
N PRO A 16 -3.14 5.96 15.83
CA PRO A 16 -1.94 6.64 15.38
C PRO A 16 -2.23 8.09 14.97
N ASP A 17 -1.34 9.02 15.30
CA ASP A 17 -1.51 10.46 15.02
C ASP A 17 -1.95 10.76 13.56
N PRO A 18 -1.34 10.17 12.51
CA PRO A 18 -1.77 10.40 11.14
C PRO A 18 -3.21 9.96 10.85
N GLU A 19 -3.65 8.86 11.45
CA GLU A 19 -5.00 8.33 11.30
C GLU A 19 -6.01 9.18 12.07
N LEU A 20 -5.68 9.56 13.31
CA LEU A 20 -6.52 10.42 14.12
C LEU A 20 -6.76 11.77 13.44
N ARG A 21 -5.72 12.40 12.88
CA ARG A 21 -5.83 13.67 12.15
C ARG A 21 -6.77 13.55 10.95
N ARG A 22 -6.59 12.52 10.12
CA ARG A 22 -7.46 12.27 8.96
C ARG A 22 -8.90 11.99 9.38
N THR A 23 -9.08 11.22 10.44
CA THR A 23 -10.40 10.88 11.00
C THR A 23 -11.10 12.13 11.50
N LEU A 24 -10.47 12.92 12.37
CA LEU A 24 -11.07 14.16 12.89
C LEU A 24 -11.37 15.16 11.77
N TRP A 25 -10.46 15.30 10.79
CA TRP A 25 -10.69 16.16 9.63
C TRP A 25 -11.95 15.77 8.85
N SER A 26 -12.21 14.48 8.69
CA SER A 26 -13.43 14.01 8.03
C SER A 26 -14.72 14.35 8.76
N LEU A 27 -14.65 14.59 10.08
CA LEU A 27 -15.80 14.92 10.92
C LEU A 27 -16.03 16.44 11.04
N VAL A 28 -14.96 17.23 10.92
CA VAL A 28 -15.01 18.70 10.99
C VAL A 28 -15.01 19.41 9.63
N ALA A 29 -14.61 18.73 8.55
CA ALA A 29 -14.41 19.33 7.24
C ALA A 29 -14.82 18.38 6.09
N PHE A 30 -15.97 17.72 6.24
CA PHE A 30 -16.51 16.84 5.20
C PHE A 30 -17.03 17.65 4.00
N PRO A 31 -16.49 17.47 2.77
CA PRO A 31 -16.75 18.37 1.64
C PRO A 31 -18.22 18.45 1.18
N LYS A 32 -19.00 17.38 1.36
CA LYS A 32 -20.39 17.33 0.91
C LYS A 32 -21.40 17.78 1.98
N LEU A 33 -20.94 18.13 3.18
CA LEU A 33 -21.79 18.56 4.27
C LEU A 33 -21.81 20.09 4.39
N LYS A 34 -23.00 20.67 4.45
CA LYS A 34 -23.19 22.10 4.77
C LYS A 34 -22.99 22.41 6.26
N ARG A 35 -23.28 21.44 7.13
CA ARG A 35 -23.07 21.51 8.58
C ARG A 35 -22.23 20.31 8.99
N GLN A 36 -21.11 20.58 9.65
CA GLN A 36 -20.13 19.57 10.05
C GLN A 36 -20.60 18.89 11.34
N LEU A 37 -20.18 17.64 11.54
CA LEU A 37 -20.61 16.85 12.71
C LEU A 37 -19.93 17.35 13.98
N LEU A 38 -18.63 17.64 13.87
CA LEU A 38 -17.84 18.22 14.93
C LEU A 38 -17.47 19.65 14.59
N CYS A 39 -17.35 20.47 15.63
CA CYS A 39 -16.75 21.78 15.59
C CYS A 39 -15.39 21.72 16.29
N TYR A 40 -14.51 22.67 15.97
CA TYR A 40 -13.17 22.70 16.54
C TYR A 40 -12.58 24.12 16.60
N GLU A 41 -11.56 24.29 17.43
CA GLU A 41 -10.80 25.53 17.58
C GLU A 41 -9.34 25.23 17.99
N PRO A 42 -8.33 25.95 17.47
CA PRO A 42 -8.40 27.01 16.45
C PRO A 42 -8.73 26.48 15.05
N ILE A 43 -9.29 27.34 14.19
CA ILE A 43 -9.60 27.02 12.79
C ILE A 43 -8.29 26.84 12.00
N VAL A 44 -8.18 25.71 11.30
CA VAL A 44 -7.02 25.39 10.46
C VAL A 44 -7.47 24.91 9.07
N GLN A 45 -6.56 24.93 8.11
CA GLN A 45 -6.86 24.56 6.71
C GLN A 45 -6.46 23.13 6.37
N ASN A 46 -5.60 22.50 7.18
CA ASN A 46 -5.12 21.14 6.95
C ASN A 46 -5.18 20.27 8.22
N PRO A 47 -5.47 18.96 8.11
CA PRO A 47 -5.39 18.02 9.25
C PRO A 47 -4.05 18.02 9.99
N LYS A 48 -2.96 18.33 9.27
CA LYS A 48 -1.60 18.38 9.85
C LYS A 48 -1.42 19.55 10.82
N ASP A 49 -2.24 20.59 10.70
CA ASP A 49 -2.10 21.81 11.49
C ASP A 49 -2.81 21.72 12.85
N PHE A 50 -3.53 20.61 13.13
CA PHE A 50 -4.06 20.40 14.48
C PHE A 50 -2.92 20.33 15.51
N SER A 51 -3.07 21.07 16.59
CA SER A 51 -2.15 21.02 17.74
C SER A 51 -2.72 20.10 18.82
N GLU A 52 -1.89 19.70 19.78
CA GLU A 52 -2.34 18.90 20.94
C GLU A 52 -3.45 19.60 21.74
N ASN A 53 -3.42 20.93 21.73
CA ASN A 53 -4.40 21.81 22.39
C ASN A 53 -5.64 22.10 21.52
N THR A 54 -5.71 21.62 20.27
CA THR A 54 -6.89 21.82 19.44
C THR A 54 -8.09 21.15 20.10
N ILE A 55 -9.17 21.90 20.28
CA ILE A 55 -10.35 21.47 21.03
C ILE A 55 -11.44 21.10 20.04
N PHE A 56 -12.12 19.97 20.28
CA PHE A 56 -13.24 19.47 19.48
C PHE A 56 -14.49 19.31 20.34
N TRP A 57 -15.66 19.50 19.73
CA TRP A 57 -16.96 19.24 20.37
C TRP A 57 -18.04 18.88 19.34
N VAL A 58 -19.10 18.23 19.80
CA VAL A 58 -20.25 17.87 18.96
C VAL A 58 -21.04 19.12 18.56
N ASN A 59 -21.30 19.27 17.26
CA ASN A 59 -22.16 20.33 16.75
C ASN A 59 -23.64 20.04 17.05
N GLN A 60 -24.19 20.68 18.08
CA GLN A 60 -25.59 20.51 18.47
C GLN A 60 -26.59 21.05 17.45
N GLU A 61 -26.13 21.89 16.52
CA GLU A 61 -26.94 22.40 15.40
C GLU A 61 -26.79 21.57 14.12
N PHE A 62 -26.13 20.40 14.21
CA PHE A 62 -25.98 19.50 13.08
C PHE A 62 -27.35 19.07 12.55
N ALA A 63 -27.56 19.28 11.25
CA ALA A 63 -28.73 18.81 10.54
C ALA A 63 -28.35 18.52 9.09
N LEU A 64 -28.90 17.43 8.54
CA LEU A 64 -28.78 17.17 7.11
C LEU A 64 -29.61 18.19 6.34
N ILE A 65 -29.03 18.81 5.33
CA ILE A 65 -29.73 19.79 4.48
C ILE A 65 -30.10 19.11 3.17
N LYS A 66 -31.40 18.95 2.89
CA LYS A 66 -31.93 18.49 1.60
C LYS A 66 -32.82 19.57 1.00
N ASN A 67 -32.60 19.92 -0.27
CA ASN A 67 -33.33 20.98 -0.97
C ASN A 67 -33.38 22.30 -0.18
N GLY A 68 -32.27 22.67 0.48
CA GLY A 68 -32.16 23.88 1.29
C GLY A 68 -32.83 23.83 2.67
N LYS A 69 -33.50 22.72 3.04
CA LYS A 69 -34.23 22.60 4.31
C LYS A 69 -33.56 21.61 5.28
N PRO A 70 -33.46 21.93 6.58
CA PRO A 70 -32.95 21.02 7.59
C PRO A 70 -33.89 19.83 7.78
N GLN A 71 -33.32 18.64 7.83
CA GLN A 71 -34.04 17.39 8.02
C GLN A 71 -33.98 16.97 9.49
N ARG A 72 -35.12 16.57 10.07
CA ARG A 72 -35.19 16.07 11.46
C ARG A 72 -34.52 14.70 11.64
N ARG A 73 -34.49 13.87 10.59
CA ARG A 73 -33.87 12.54 10.59
C ARG A 73 -33.22 12.27 9.23
N GLY A 74 -32.22 11.40 9.21
CA GLY A 74 -31.64 10.89 7.97
C GLY A 74 -30.38 10.09 8.22
N LYS A 75 -29.77 9.62 7.13
CA LYS A 75 -28.55 8.81 7.14
C LYS A 75 -27.54 9.45 6.17
N ILE A 76 -26.28 9.45 6.57
CA ILE A 76 -25.15 9.87 5.74
C ILE A 76 -24.01 8.88 5.91
N ASN A 77 -23.24 8.68 4.84
CA ASN A 77 -21.97 7.95 4.88
C ASN A 77 -20.82 8.96 4.94
N LEU A 78 -20.02 8.91 6.02
CA LEU A 78 -18.86 9.77 6.24
C LEU A 78 -17.52 9.10 5.89
N ILE A 79 -17.51 7.83 5.48
CA ILE A 79 -16.30 7.06 5.23
C ILE A 79 -15.51 7.62 4.03
N GLY A 80 -16.18 8.13 2.99
CA GLY A 80 -15.51 8.83 1.88
C GLY A 80 -14.24 8.14 1.35
N ARG A 81 -13.10 8.85 1.40
CA ARG A 81 -11.73 8.34 1.11
C ARG A 81 -10.91 8.10 2.39
N LEU A 82 -11.53 7.91 3.54
CA LEU A 82 -10.87 7.32 4.71
C LEU A 82 -10.62 5.84 4.44
N GLN A 83 -9.83 5.55 3.41
CA GLN A 83 -9.11 4.29 3.38
C GLN A 83 -8.07 4.42 4.49
N LEU A 84 -8.39 3.77 5.60
CA LEU A 84 -7.49 3.51 6.73
C LEU A 84 -6.42 2.47 6.35
N SER A 85 -6.19 2.20 5.06
CA SER A 85 -4.95 1.59 4.63
C SER A 85 -3.84 2.58 4.94
N THR A 86 -3.12 2.30 6.02
CA THR A 86 -1.89 3.01 6.36
C THR A 86 -0.95 2.97 5.16
N GLU A 87 -0.14 4.01 4.98
CA GLU A 87 1.01 3.94 4.04
C GLU A 87 1.85 2.67 4.33
N ARG A 88 1.87 2.21 5.59
CA ARG A 88 2.47 0.94 6.01
C ARG A 88 1.84 -0.29 5.33
N SER A 89 0.51 -0.43 5.34
CA SER A 89 -0.16 -1.55 4.65
C SER A 89 0.13 -1.56 3.15
N GLN A 90 0.20 -0.39 2.51
CA GLN A 90 0.54 -0.30 1.10
C GLN A 90 2.01 -0.66 0.80
N LEU A 91 2.93 -0.32 1.71
CA LEU A 91 4.34 -0.73 1.64
C LEU A 91 4.50 -2.25 1.85
N GLU A 92 3.78 -2.83 2.81
CA GLU A 92 3.78 -4.26 3.09
C GLU A 92 3.23 -5.07 1.91
N ASP A 93 2.14 -4.60 1.30
CA ASP A 93 1.57 -5.20 0.09
C ASP A 93 2.58 -5.15 -1.07
N ASN A 94 3.23 -4.00 -1.28
CA ASN A 94 4.25 -3.85 -2.32
C ASN A 94 5.45 -4.78 -2.08
N HIS A 95 5.91 -4.90 -0.83
CA HIS A 95 7.01 -5.79 -0.49
C HIS A 95 6.64 -7.26 -0.74
N SER A 96 5.42 -7.66 -0.35
CA SER A 96 4.89 -9.01 -0.59
C SER A 96 4.78 -9.33 -2.09
N ILE A 97 4.36 -8.35 -2.91
CA ILE A 97 4.33 -8.48 -4.37
C ILE A 97 5.74 -8.68 -4.94
N VAL A 98 6.72 -7.90 -4.47
CA VAL A 98 8.11 -8.03 -4.93
C VAL A 98 8.68 -9.40 -4.57
N GLN A 99 8.45 -9.87 -3.34
CA GLN A 99 8.87 -11.21 -2.91
C GLN A 99 8.24 -12.31 -3.77
N LEU A 100 6.94 -12.22 -4.06
CA LEU A 100 6.27 -13.20 -4.92
C LEU A 100 6.88 -13.21 -6.33
N ARG A 101 7.19 -12.04 -6.89
CA ARG A 101 7.86 -11.94 -8.22
C ARG A 101 9.24 -12.59 -8.21
N ILE A 102 10.01 -12.41 -7.14
CA ILE A 102 11.32 -13.05 -6.95
C ILE A 102 11.16 -14.57 -6.97
N LEU A 103 10.28 -15.10 -6.11
CA LEU A 103 10.04 -16.55 -6.00
C LEU A 103 9.56 -17.17 -7.32
N ARG A 104 8.62 -16.52 -8.02
CA ARG A 104 8.13 -16.98 -9.32
C ARG A 104 9.20 -16.95 -10.40
N THR A 105 10.09 -15.95 -10.37
CA THR A 105 11.22 -15.85 -11.30
C THR A 105 12.20 -17.01 -11.08
N GLN A 106 12.57 -17.28 -9.83
CA GLN A 106 13.44 -18.39 -9.47
C GLN A 106 12.83 -19.74 -9.88
N GLU A 107 11.56 -19.97 -9.54
CA GLU A 107 10.82 -21.19 -9.89
C GLU A 107 10.81 -21.43 -11.41
N ALA A 108 10.50 -20.40 -12.19
CA ALA A 108 10.46 -20.48 -13.65
C ALA A 108 11.84 -20.78 -14.25
N ILE A 109 12.90 -20.14 -13.76
CA ILE A 109 14.28 -20.41 -14.20
C ILE A 109 14.66 -21.86 -13.91
N ILE A 110 14.40 -22.35 -12.69
CA ILE A 110 14.70 -23.75 -12.32
C ILE A 110 13.91 -24.73 -13.19
N LYS A 111 12.64 -24.43 -13.49
CA LYS A 111 11.80 -25.27 -14.36
C LYS A 111 12.39 -25.39 -15.78
N ILE A 112 12.82 -24.27 -16.38
CA ILE A 112 13.48 -24.26 -17.69
C ILE A 112 14.78 -25.07 -17.65
N LEU A 113 15.63 -24.82 -16.64
CA LEU A 113 16.92 -25.49 -16.48
C LEU A 113 16.79 -27.00 -16.28
N LYS A 114 15.78 -27.45 -15.52
CA LYS A 114 15.49 -28.88 -15.34
C LYS A 114 15.16 -29.57 -16.67
N MET A 115 14.47 -28.89 -17.58
CA MET A 115 14.07 -29.42 -18.89
C MET A 115 15.22 -29.40 -19.91
N ARG A 116 15.97 -28.29 -19.99
CA ARG A 116 17.00 -28.09 -21.03
C ARG A 116 18.39 -28.60 -20.64
N LYS A 117 18.70 -28.65 -19.34
CA LYS A 117 20.02 -28.97 -18.73
C LYS A 117 21.16 -28.01 -19.08
N ARG A 118 21.19 -27.46 -20.30
CA ARG A 118 22.12 -26.43 -20.77
C ARG A 118 21.35 -25.40 -21.63
N ILE A 119 21.51 -24.10 -21.36
CA ILE A 119 20.78 -23.04 -22.07
C ILE A 119 21.57 -21.73 -22.12
N THR A 120 21.47 -20.99 -23.22
CA THR A 120 22.08 -19.65 -23.35
C THR A 120 21.24 -18.59 -22.63
N ASN A 121 21.87 -17.50 -22.21
CA ASN A 121 21.21 -16.40 -21.51
C ASN A 121 20.04 -15.81 -22.34
N THR A 122 20.24 -15.63 -23.64
CA THR A 122 19.21 -15.12 -24.56
C THR A 122 18.01 -16.06 -24.65
N ALA A 123 18.23 -17.37 -24.79
CA ALA A 123 17.15 -18.35 -24.83
C ALA A 123 16.41 -18.43 -23.50
N LEU A 124 17.15 -18.41 -22.38
CA LEU A 124 16.57 -18.42 -21.03
C LEU A 124 15.67 -17.21 -20.79
N GLN A 125 16.11 -16.00 -21.17
CA GLN A 125 15.30 -14.79 -21.02
C GLN A 125 14.00 -14.85 -21.83
N SER A 126 14.06 -15.34 -23.07
CA SER A 126 12.88 -15.49 -23.93
C SER A 126 11.87 -16.47 -23.35
N GLU A 127 12.31 -17.67 -22.95
CA GLU A 127 11.43 -18.68 -22.34
C GLU A 127 10.86 -18.20 -20.99
N LEU A 128 11.68 -17.50 -20.19
CA LEU A 128 11.26 -16.94 -18.89
C LEU A 128 10.15 -15.90 -19.05
N ILE A 129 10.29 -14.98 -20.00
CA ILE A 129 9.27 -13.97 -20.30
C ILE A 129 7.98 -14.66 -20.73
N GLU A 130 8.07 -15.70 -21.57
CA GLU A 130 6.88 -16.42 -22.03
C GLU A 130 6.11 -17.11 -20.89
N ILE A 131 6.82 -17.71 -19.92
CA ILE A 131 6.21 -18.35 -18.75
C ILE A 131 5.54 -17.30 -17.84
N LEU A 132 6.19 -16.15 -17.63
CA LEU A 132 5.73 -15.16 -16.65
C LEU A 132 4.75 -14.13 -17.22
N LYS A 133 4.58 -14.03 -18.55
CA LYS A 133 3.80 -12.96 -19.23
C LYS A 133 2.37 -12.76 -18.69
N ASN A 134 1.72 -13.83 -18.23
CA ASN A 134 0.35 -13.76 -17.71
C ASN A 134 0.28 -13.25 -16.25
N MET A 135 1.42 -13.18 -15.54
CA MET A 135 1.51 -12.68 -14.17
C MET A 135 2.19 -11.30 -14.11
N PHE A 136 3.37 -11.17 -14.73
CA PHE A 136 4.12 -9.92 -14.78
C PHE A 136 5.25 -10.00 -15.82
N LEU A 137 5.78 -8.85 -16.22
CA LEU A 137 7.00 -8.77 -17.02
C LEU A 137 8.22 -8.58 -16.10
N PRO A 138 9.12 -9.57 -15.96
CA PRO A 138 10.30 -9.45 -15.12
C PRO A 138 11.27 -8.40 -15.69
N SER A 139 11.87 -7.58 -14.82
CA SER A 139 12.88 -6.60 -15.24
C SER A 139 14.24 -7.28 -15.47
N LYS A 140 15.06 -6.73 -16.37
CA LYS A 140 16.42 -7.24 -16.62
C LYS A 140 17.27 -7.29 -15.34
N LYS A 141 17.10 -6.30 -14.45
CA LYS A 141 17.77 -6.25 -13.14
C LYS A 141 17.36 -7.45 -12.27
N MET A 142 16.05 -7.71 -12.14
CA MET A 142 15.54 -8.83 -11.35
C MET A 142 16.05 -10.16 -11.89
N ILE A 143 16.02 -10.37 -13.22
CA ILE A 143 16.53 -11.60 -13.83
C ILE A 143 18.01 -11.81 -13.48
N LYS A 144 18.84 -10.75 -13.62
CA LYS A 144 20.26 -10.83 -13.31
C LYS A 144 20.52 -11.20 -11.84
N GLU A 145 19.85 -10.52 -10.91
CA GLU A 145 19.95 -10.80 -9.47
C GLU A 145 19.54 -12.24 -9.14
N GLN A 146 18.48 -12.76 -9.77
CA GLN A 146 18.04 -14.14 -9.54
C GLN A 146 18.98 -15.18 -10.15
N LEU A 147 19.61 -14.89 -11.29
CA LEU A 147 20.63 -15.79 -11.86
C LEU A 147 21.88 -15.87 -10.98
N GLU A 148 22.33 -14.74 -10.44
CA GLU A 148 23.47 -14.69 -9.50
C GLU A 148 23.13 -15.47 -8.23
N TRP A 149 21.95 -15.24 -7.65
CA TRP A 149 21.48 -15.99 -6.48
C TRP A 149 21.42 -17.50 -6.74
N LEU A 150 20.90 -17.94 -7.89
CA LEU A 150 20.81 -19.37 -8.24
C LEU A 150 22.18 -20.02 -8.46
N ILE A 151 23.17 -19.27 -8.92
CA ILE A 151 24.56 -19.74 -9.05
C ILE A 151 25.19 -19.90 -7.66
N GLU A 152 25.04 -18.90 -6.79
CA GLU A 152 25.56 -18.93 -5.41
C GLU A 152 24.98 -20.10 -4.60
N HIS A 153 23.69 -20.39 -4.80
CA HIS A 153 22.98 -21.50 -4.14
C HIS A 153 23.16 -22.84 -4.85
N LYS A 154 24.05 -22.93 -5.84
CA LYS A 154 24.44 -24.17 -6.54
C LYS A 154 23.30 -24.87 -7.29
N TYR A 155 22.24 -24.16 -7.69
CA TYR A 155 21.21 -24.71 -8.58
C TYR A 155 21.69 -24.79 -10.04
N MET A 156 22.61 -23.90 -10.41
CA MET A 156 23.17 -23.81 -11.76
C MET A 156 24.60 -23.26 -11.70
N ARG A 157 25.35 -23.43 -12.78
CA ARG A 157 26.66 -22.79 -12.99
C ARG A 157 26.74 -22.18 -14.37
N ARG A 158 27.71 -21.29 -14.55
CA ARG A 158 28.12 -20.88 -15.89
C ARG A 158 28.93 -21.99 -16.53
N ASP A 159 28.84 -22.07 -17.84
CA ASP A 159 29.70 -22.93 -18.64
C ASP A 159 31.16 -22.48 -18.52
N ASP A 160 32.08 -23.44 -18.60
CA ASP A 160 33.51 -23.15 -18.52
C ASP A 160 34.03 -22.55 -19.84
N GLU A 161 33.36 -22.86 -20.96
CA GLU A 161 33.73 -22.39 -22.31
C GLU A 161 32.97 -21.11 -22.71
N ASP A 162 31.74 -20.93 -22.24
CA ASP A 162 30.89 -19.77 -22.56
C ASP A 162 30.17 -19.20 -21.33
N ILE A 163 30.60 -18.02 -20.91
CA ILE A 163 30.03 -17.30 -19.77
C ILE A 163 28.53 -16.95 -19.94
N ASN A 164 28.02 -16.93 -21.17
CA ASN A 164 26.61 -16.67 -21.48
C ASN A 164 25.75 -17.94 -21.47
N THR A 165 26.35 -19.10 -21.22
CA THR A 165 25.66 -20.38 -21.14
C THR A 165 25.57 -20.85 -19.70
N PHE A 166 24.41 -21.38 -19.32
CA PHE A 166 24.10 -21.88 -18.00
C PHE A 166 23.85 -23.38 -18.02
N ILE A 167 24.40 -24.09 -17.04
CA ILE A 167 24.27 -25.53 -16.85
C ILE A 167 23.57 -25.81 -15.52
N TYR A 168 22.56 -26.68 -15.53
CA TYR A 168 21.85 -27.13 -14.33
C TYR A 168 22.72 -28.08 -13.50
N MET A 169 22.79 -27.90 -12.18
CA MET A 169 23.72 -28.63 -11.29
C MET A 169 23.07 -29.64 -10.33
N ALA A 170 21.73 -29.76 -10.32
CA ALA A 170 21.01 -30.63 -9.39
C ALA A 170 20.42 -31.89 -10.04
#